data_AF-A0A143XF83-F1
#
_entry.id   AF-A0A143XF83-F1
#
_cell.length_a   1.000
_cell.length_b   1.000
_cell.length_c   1.000
_cell.angle_alpha   90.00
_cell.angle_beta   90.00
_cell.angle_gamma   90.00
#
_symmetry.space_group_name_H-M   'P 1'
#
loop_
_entity.id
_entity.type
_entity.pdbx_description
1 polymer ?
#
loop_
_entity_poly.entity_id
_entity_poly.type
_entity_poly.pdbx_seq_one_letter_code
_entity_poly.pdbx_strand_id
1 'polypeptide(L)'
;MTTAKRELKEETGAVEFHMEPVCVYSVTGKTRVNDKADEETFGMLFTADIFSFEPIHSEIEKILITEHLIDDWTYPLIQPKLIREARRRGVYE
;
A
#
# COMPACT_ATOMS: atom_id res chain seq x y z
N MET A 1 7.25 -5.21 -15.77
CA MET A 1 6.85 -5.28 -14.35
C MET A 1 6.49 -3.87 -13.92
N THR A 2 5.30 -3.63 -13.37
CA THR A 2 4.92 -2.29 -12.86
C THR A 2 5.66 -2.02 -11.55
N THR A 3 5.84 -0.74 -11.18
CA THR A 3 6.48 -0.36 -9.91
C THR A 3 5.83 -1.07 -8.72
N ALA A 4 4.49 -1.09 -8.63
CA ALA A 4 3.77 -1.78 -7.56
C ALA A 4 4.09 -3.28 -7.46
N LYS A 5 4.24 -3.99 -8.59
CA LYS A 5 4.63 -5.41 -8.60
C LYS A 5 6.06 -5.62 -8.13
N ARG A 6 6.97 -4.69 -8.45
CA ARG A 6 8.36 -4.72 -8.00
C ARG A 6 8.42 -4.50 -6.48
N GLU A 7 7.81 -3.42 -5.98
CA GLU A 7 7.82 -3.09 -4.54
C GLU A 7 7.20 -4.22 -3.71
N LEU A 8 6.02 -4.73 -4.11
CA LEU A 8 5.37 -5.83 -3.37
C LEU A 8 6.29 -7.04 -3.24
N LYS A 9 7.01 -7.42 -4.32
CA LYS A 9 7.95 -8.54 -4.29
C LYS A 9 9.19 -8.23 -3.43
N GLU A 10 9.79 -7.05 -3.59
CA GLU A 10 11.04 -6.67 -2.90
C GLU A 10 10.85 -6.47 -1.39
N GLU A 11 9.68 -5.97 -0.96
CA GLU A 11 9.38 -5.71 0.45
C GLU A 11 8.76 -6.92 1.16
N THR A 12 7.97 -7.75 0.48
CA THR A 12 7.21 -8.85 1.13
C THR A 12 7.61 -10.25 0.68
N GLY A 13 8.32 -10.39 -0.45
CA GLY A 13 8.62 -11.71 -1.02
C GLY A 13 7.45 -12.36 -1.75
N ALA A 14 6.32 -11.66 -1.97
CA ALA A 14 5.21 -12.21 -2.74
C ALA A 14 5.65 -12.54 -4.18
N VAL A 15 5.43 -13.78 -4.62
CA VAL A 15 5.83 -14.27 -5.95
C VAL A 15 4.68 -14.74 -6.81
N GLU A 16 3.59 -15.19 -6.19
CA GLU A 16 2.35 -15.54 -6.86
C GLU A 16 1.23 -14.71 -6.26
N PHE A 17 0.66 -13.83 -7.08
CA PHE A 17 -0.40 -12.93 -6.65
C PHE A 17 -1.20 -12.40 -7.84
N HIS A 18 -2.46 -12.06 -7.58
CA HIS A 18 -3.30 -11.27 -8.46
C HIS A 18 -3.32 -9.83 -7.96
N MET A 19 -3.14 -8.83 -8.83
CA MET A 19 -3.09 -7.41 -8.41
C MET A 19 -3.95 -6.56 -9.33
N GLU A 20 -4.79 -5.74 -8.74
CA GLU A 20 -5.71 -4.86 -9.45
C GLU A 20 -5.56 -3.39 -9.01
N PRO A 21 -5.65 -2.42 -9.95
CA PRO A 21 -5.65 -1.02 -9.61
C PRO A 21 -6.99 -0.63 -8.95
N VAL A 22 -6.92 0.13 -7.87
CA VAL A 22 -8.10 0.65 -7.16
C VAL A 22 -8.42 2.05 -7.63
N CYS A 23 -7.51 3.00 -7.40
CA CYS A 23 -7.67 4.39 -7.79
C CYS A 23 -6.35 5.16 -7.74
N VAL A 24 -6.29 6.26 -8.49
CA VAL A 24 -5.32 7.34 -8.24
C VAL A 24 -5.85 8.18 -7.07
N TYR A 25 -4.96 8.56 -6.16
CA TYR A 25 -5.24 9.52 -5.10
C TYR A 25 -4.19 10.62 -5.11
N SER A 26 -4.54 11.77 -4.52
CA SER A 26 -3.60 12.86 -4.30
C SER A 26 -3.53 13.25 -2.83
N VAL A 27 -2.38 13.81 -2.45
CA VAL A 27 -2.12 14.33 -1.10
C VAL A 27 -1.59 15.76 -1.26
N THR A 28 -2.21 16.69 -0.54
CA THR A 28 -1.78 18.08 -0.45
C THR A 28 -1.32 18.41 0.97
N GLY A 29 -0.42 19.38 1.10
CA GLY A 29 0.09 19.86 2.38
C GLY A 29 1.48 19.36 2.74
N LYS A 30 2.04 19.92 3.81
CA LYS A 30 3.35 19.52 4.34
C LYS A 30 3.30 18.09 4.88
N THR A 31 4.20 17.23 4.39
CA THR A 31 4.43 15.88 4.92
C THR A 31 5.91 15.71 5.28
N ARG A 32 6.31 14.61 5.92
CA ARG A 32 7.75 14.32 6.18
C ARG A 32 8.61 14.26 4.91
N VAL A 33 7.99 14.07 3.74
CA VAL A 33 8.65 13.97 2.44
C VAL A 33 8.33 15.13 1.50
N ASN A 34 7.50 16.09 1.94
CA ASN A 34 7.11 17.26 1.17
C ASN A 34 7.10 18.51 2.08
N ASP A 35 8.07 19.40 1.88
CA ASP A 35 8.26 20.60 2.69
C ASP A 35 7.44 21.81 2.22
N LYS A 36 6.70 21.68 1.11
CA LYS A 36 5.88 22.76 0.56
C LYS A 36 4.41 22.46 0.79
N ALA A 37 3.71 23.40 1.42
CA ALA A 37 2.29 23.26 1.71
C ALA A 37 1.43 23.15 0.44
N ASP A 38 1.92 23.70 -0.67
CA ASP A 38 1.16 23.87 -1.92
C ASP A 38 1.46 22.77 -2.96
N GLU A 39 2.32 21.81 -2.63
CA GLU A 39 2.73 20.76 -3.55
C GLU A 39 1.83 19.53 -3.40
N GLU A 40 1.16 19.17 -4.48
CA GLU A 40 0.31 17.99 -4.58
C GLU A 40 1.13 16.79 -5.07
N THR A 41 1.08 15.69 -4.34
CA THR A 41 1.69 14.43 -4.76
C THR A 41 0.61 13.41 -5.11
N PHE A 42 0.90 12.52 -6.05
CA PHE A 42 -0.04 11.52 -6.52
C PHE A 42 0.47 10.11 -6.20
N GLY A 43 -0.44 9.25 -5.79
CA GLY A 43 -0.21 7.83 -5.58
C GLY A 43 -1.23 6.99 -6.34
N MET A 44 -0.84 5.76 -6.65
CA MET A 44 -1.76 4.75 -7.16
C MET A 44 -1.99 3.71 -6.07
N LEU A 45 -3.25 3.47 -5.73
CA LEU A 45 -3.66 2.41 -4.81
C LEU A 45 -3.92 1.13 -5.61
N PHE A 46 -3.37 0.02 -5.12
CA PHE A 46 -3.61 -1.33 -5.63
C PHE A 46 -4.12 -2.23 -4.51
N THR A 47 -4.89 -3.24 -4.89
CA THR A 47 -5.18 -4.43 -4.07
C THR A 47 -4.40 -5.61 -4.64
N ALA A 48 -4.02 -6.57 -3.80
CA ALA A 48 -3.39 -7.80 -4.24
C ALA A 48 -3.83 -9.01 -3.42
N ASP A 49 -4.29 -10.05 -4.10
CA ASP A 49 -4.51 -11.38 -3.53
C ASP A 49 -3.21 -12.17 -3.63
N ILE A 50 -2.62 -12.54 -2.50
CA ILE A 50 -1.31 -13.21 -2.45
C ILE A 50 -1.50 -14.71 -2.20
N PHE A 51 -0.84 -15.54 -3.01
CA PHE A 51 -0.94 -17.00 -2.96
C PHE A 51 0.34 -17.66 -2.44
N SER A 52 1.52 -17.05 -2.64
CA SER A 52 2.77 -17.58 -2.11
C SER A 52 3.86 -16.53 -1.92
N PHE A 53 4.79 -16.85 -1.02
CA PHE A 53 5.94 -16.02 -0.65
C PHE A 53 7.25 -16.79 -0.80
N GLU A 54 8.31 -16.08 -1.13
CA GLU A 54 9.69 -16.56 -1.07
C GLU A 54 10.47 -15.83 0.03
N PRO A 55 11.52 -16.45 0.61
CA PRO A 55 12.42 -15.75 1.52
C PRO A 55 13.10 -14.56 0.83
N ILE A 56 13.16 -13.43 1.52
CA ILE A 56 13.81 -12.21 1.03
C ILE A 56 14.95 -11.78 1.95
N HIS A 57 15.88 -11.01 1.39
CA HIS A 57 16.86 -10.23 2.13
C HIS A 57 16.58 -8.77 1.78
N SER A 58 15.74 -8.14 2.58
CA SER A 58 15.16 -6.82 2.32
C SER A 58 15.48 -5.85 3.44
N GLU A 59 15.33 -4.55 3.19
CA GLU A 59 15.39 -3.50 4.22
C GLU A 59 14.23 -3.63 5.23
N ILE A 60 13.21 -4.43 4.91
CA ILE A 60 12.05 -4.69 5.76
C ILE A 60 12.42 -5.60 6.94
N GLU A 61 12.24 -5.06 8.15
CA GLU A 61 12.53 -5.76 9.41
C GLU A 61 11.60 -6.97 9.64
N LYS A 62 10.31 -6.86 9.32
CA LYS A 62 9.31 -7.90 9.56
C LYS A 62 8.11 -7.82 8.61
N ILE A 63 7.52 -8.97 8.34
CA ILE A 63 6.23 -9.11 7.65
C ILE A 63 5.21 -9.64 8.67
N LEU A 64 4.02 -9.04 8.70
CA LEU A 64 2.91 -9.45 9.58
C LEU A 64 1.75 -9.95 8.73
N ILE A 65 1.29 -11.17 9.01
CA ILE A 65 0.05 -11.72 8.45
C ILE A 65 -0.98 -11.69 9.58
N THR A 66 -2.09 -11.00 9.36
CA THR A 66 -3.10 -10.71 10.38
C THR A 66 -4.50 -10.92 9.83
N GLU A 67 -5.44 -11.32 10.70
CA GLU A 67 -6.85 -11.48 10.33
C GLU A 67 -7.57 -10.12 10.19
N HIS A 68 -7.07 -9.11 10.90
CA HIS A 68 -7.64 -7.76 10.91
C HIS A 68 -6.55 -6.71 10.67
N LEU A 69 -6.95 -5.56 10.12
CA LEU A 69 -6.05 -4.42 9.93
C LEU A 69 -5.43 -3.98 11.26
N ILE A 70 -4.15 -3.62 11.23
CA ILE A 70 -3.47 -3.03 12.38
C ILE A 70 -3.97 -1.61 12.66
N ASP A 71 -3.84 -1.16 13.90
CA ASP A 71 -4.28 0.17 14.32
C ASP A 71 -3.22 1.25 14.07
N ASP A 72 -1.94 0.95 14.35
CA ASP A 72 -0.84 1.93 14.38
C ASP A 72 -0.03 1.99 13.08
N TRP A 73 -0.60 2.60 12.04
CA TRP A 73 0.10 2.80 10.76
C TRP A 73 1.04 4.02 10.77
N THR A 74 2.14 3.95 10.00
CA THR A 74 3.10 5.06 9.79
C THR A 74 2.45 6.36 9.27
N TYR A 75 1.31 6.25 8.58
CA TYR A 75 0.49 7.39 8.13
C TYR A 75 -0.99 7.18 8.50
N PRO A 76 -1.36 7.34 9.78
CA PRO A 76 -2.65 6.84 10.29
C PRO A 76 -3.85 7.63 9.74
N LEU A 77 -3.65 8.83 9.21
CA LEU A 77 -4.76 9.67 8.70
C LEU A 77 -5.18 9.32 7.27
N ILE A 78 -4.27 8.78 6.44
CA ILE A 78 -4.59 8.43 5.05
C ILE A 78 -5.15 7.01 4.95
N GLN A 79 -4.68 6.08 5.79
CA GLN A 79 -5.09 4.67 5.72
C GLN A 79 -6.60 4.46 5.81
N PRO A 80 -7.35 5.08 6.75
CA PRO A 80 -8.80 4.93 6.81
C PRO A 80 -9.53 5.48 5.57
N LYS A 81 -8.92 6.42 4.84
CA LYS A 81 -9.48 6.95 3.60
C LYS A 81 -9.28 5.96 2.44
N LEU A 82 -8.08 5.39 2.32
CA LEU A 82 -7.77 4.40 1.29
C LEU A 82 -8.57 3.11 1.48
N ILE A 83 -8.65 2.61 2.71
CA ILE A 83 -9.44 1.41 3.05
C ILE A 83 -10.92 1.63 2.73
N ARG A 84 -11.47 2.79 3.08
CA ARG A 84 -12.88 3.13 2.77
C ARG A 84 -13.13 3.15 1.26
N GLU A 85 -12.20 3.68 0.48
CA GLU A 85 -12.32 3.70 -0.98
C GLU A 85 -12.23 2.29 -1.58
N ALA A 86 -11.34 1.44 -1.08
CA ALA A 86 -11.27 0.04 -1.45
C ALA A 86 -12.59 -0.70 -1.16
N ARG A 87 -13.16 -0.52 0.03
CA ARG A 87 -14.49 -1.05 0.39
C ARG A 87 -15.59 -0.53 -0.51
N ARG A 88 -15.61 0.78 -0.79
CA ARG A 88 -16.59 1.41 -1.69
C ARG A 88 -16.55 0.81 -3.11
N ARG A 89 -15.38 0.36 -3.56
CA ARG A 89 -15.18 -0.29 -4.87
C ARG A 89 -15.37 -1.81 -4.85
N GLY A 90 -15.63 -2.41 -3.69
CA GLY A 90 -15.84 -3.85 -3.56
C GLY A 90 -14.58 -4.69 -3.74
N VAL A 91 -13.40 -4.10 -3.57
CA VAL A 91 -12.11 -4.80 -3.71
C VAL A 91 -11.49 -5.21 -2.36
N TYR A 92 -12.20 -4.91 -1.27
CA TYR A 92 -11.83 -5.23 0.12
C TYR A 92 -13.09 -5.21 0.99
N GLU A 93 -13.19 -6.11 1.97
CA GLU A 93 -14.36 -6.26 2.86
C GLU A 93 -14.24 -5.48 4.19
#